data_AF-A0A1Y3WNC4-F1
#
_entry.id   AF-A0A1Y3WNC4-F1
#
_cell.length_a   1.000
_cell.length_b   1.000
_cell.length_c   1.000
_cell.angle_alpha   90.00
_cell.angle_beta   90.00
_cell.angle_gamma   90.00
#
_symmetry.space_group_name_H-M   'P 1'
#
loop_
_entity.id
_entity.type
_entity.pdbx_description
1 polymer ?
#
loop_
_entity_poly.entity_id
_entity_poly.type
_entity_poly.pdbx_seq_one_letter_code
_entity_poly.pdbx_strand_id
1 'polypeptide(L)'
;MTGRLHPYLPELSIRDYNTYLRYSRGVSYQLYLDYGLFSYGILPHKGSGALALLADSLAGRQATCRTVRMPGSLARMPVMCQTRGIALAAQIEVLMSWHRLQDRRNEELPFRQRVQRMAQKVMLIRAYRKAALEEPALERIFCQQKAQAAAQQQLRGQNYAVASEPMSNVYGALFSVLAPDDPVQRKNMRYIGSCIGKAFYLLDKADRHDQDRKEDRYNVFLANGLSREAAQENARRQAIAAINDLSRVYTLMDIKLNRTLLDNIMILGLRDVVDPLEHGAWDLKWELPSS
;
A
#
# COMPACT_ATOMS: atom_id res chain seq x y z
N MET A 1 3.37 0.00 -1.94
CA MET A 1 2.19 -0.69 -1.35
C MET A 1 1.68 -1.78 -2.29
N THR A 2 0.88 -2.74 -1.82
CA THR A 2 0.12 -3.64 -2.72
C THR A 2 -0.88 -2.73 -3.44
N GLY A 3 -0.98 -2.81 -4.77
CA GLY A 3 -1.81 -1.90 -5.58
C GLY A 3 -3.32 -2.04 -5.38
N ARG A 4 -3.74 -2.47 -4.18
CA ARG A 4 -5.10 -2.71 -3.70
C ARG A 4 -5.73 -1.48 -3.05
N LEU A 5 -4.97 -0.41 -2.81
CA LEU A 5 -5.54 0.84 -2.33
C LEU A 5 -5.77 1.75 -3.55
N HIS A 6 -6.90 1.58 -4.23
CA HIS A 6 -7.30 2.35 -5.40
C HIS A 6 -8.75 2.83 -5.28
N PRO A 7 -9.13 3.92 -5.96
CA PRO A 7 -10.53 4.34 -6.01
C PRO A 7 -11.40 3.29 -6.74
N TYR A 8 -12.67 3.27 -6.39
CA TYR A 8 -13.70 2.51 -7.10
C TYR A 8 -14.18 3.33 -8.30
N LEU A 9 -13.69 2.96 -9.48
CA LEU A 9 -13.86 3.72 -10.72
C LEU A 9 -15.32 3.89 -11.18
N PRO A 10 -16.22 2.90 -11.06
CA PRO A 10 -17.61 3.04 -11.53
C PRO A 10 -18.41 4.19 -10.89
N GLU A 11 -18.15 4.50 -9.61
CA GLU A 11 -18.86 5.57 -8.89
C GLU A 11 -18.02 6.85 -8.75
N LEU A 12 -16.87 6.92 -9.42
CA LEU A 12 -15.96 8.04 -9.27
C LEU A 12 -16.35 9.20 -10.17
N SER A 13 -16.55 10.39 -9.58
CA SER A 13 -16.78 11.60 -10.37
C SER A 13 -15.56 11.94 -11.23
N ILE A 14 -15.78 12.47 -12.44
CA ILE A 14 -14.68 12.86 -13.36
C ILE A 14 -13.74 13.89 -12.69
N ARG A 15 -14.29 14.76 -11.83
CA ARG A 15 -13.51 15.74 -11.06
C ARG A 15 -12.58 15.05 -10.05
N ASP A 16 -13.11 14.08 -9.31
CA ASP A 16 -12.36 13.33 -8.30
C ASP A 16 -11.32 12.42 -8.95
N TYR A 17 -11.66 11.81 -10.09
CA TYR A 17 -10.71 11.07 -10.93
C TYR A 17 -9.52 11.93 -11.35
N ASN A 18 -9.78 13.12 -11.92
CA ASN A 18 -8.71 14.03 -12.30
C ASN A 18 -7.88 14.50 -11.10
N THR A 19 -8.51 14.68 -9.95
CA THR A 19 -7.82 15.05 -8.70
C THR A 19 -6.89 13.92 -8.25
N TYR A 20 -7.39 12.68 -8.21
CA TYR A 20 -6.60 11.50 -7.87
C TYR A 20 -5.41 11.30 -8.81
N LEU A 21 -5.61 11.45 -10.13
CA LEU A 21 -4.52 11.35 -11.11
C LEU A 21 -3.43 12.39 -10.88
N ARG A 22 -3.80 13.63 -10.51
CA ARG A 22 -2.82 14.68 -10.19
C ARG A 22 -1.99 14.34 -8.94
N TYR A 23 -2.61 13.73 -7.93
CA TYR A 23 -1.89 13.24 -6.73
C TYR A 23 -0.95 12.10 -7.07
N SER A 24 -1.44 11.08 -7.79
CA SER A 24 -0.64 9.94 -8.24
C SER A 24 0.59 10.40 -9.04
N ARG A 25 0.39 11.27 -10.04
CA ARG A 25 1.49 11.86 -10.81
C ARG A 25 2.41 12.75 -9.97
N GLY A 26 1.87 13.46 -8.98
CA GLY A 26 2.65 14.27 -8.04
C GLY A 26 3.63 13.41 -7.23
N VAL A 27 3.19 12.26 -6.73
CA VAL A 27 4.04 11.28 -6.03
C VAL A 27 5.10 10.71 -6.96
N SER A 28 4.73 10.26 -8.16
CA SER A 28 5.70 9.74 -9.11
C SER A 28 6.72 10.80 -9.53
N TYR A 29 6.29 12.06 -9.68
CA TYR A 29 7.20 13.17 -9.95
C TYR A 29 8.13 13.47 -8.76
N GLN A 30 7.65 13.39 -7.52
CA GLN A 30 8.48 13.55 -6.33
C GLN A 30 9.52 12.42 -6.22
N LEU A 31 9.10 11.18 -6.49
CA LEU A 31 10.00 10.02 -6.53
C LEU A 31 11.13 10.24 -7.55
N TYR A 32 10.81 10.80 -8.70
CA TYR A 32 11.78 11.16 -9.72
C TYR A 32 12.75 12.24 -9.25
N LEU A 33 12.26 13.31 -8.60
CA LEU A 33 13.09 14.41 -8.11
C LEU A 33 14.03 13.97 -6.98
N ASP A 34 13.53 13.20 -6.01
CA ASP A 34 14.28 12.86 -4.81
C ASP A 34 15.17 11.63 -4.96
N TYR A 35 14.71 10.64 -5.71
CA TYR A 35 15.34 9.32 -5.80
C TYR A 35 15.79 8.94 -7.22
N GLY A 36 15.49 9.77 -8.21
CA GLY A 36 15.95 9.62 -9.58
C GLY A 36 15.11 8.70 -10.47
N LEU A 37 15.53 8.58 -11.73
CA LEU A 37 14.79 7.88 -12.79
C LEU A 37 14.62 6.37 -12.56
N PHE A 38 15.59 5.71 -11.90
CA PHE A 38 15.51 4.28 -11.64
C PHE A 38 14.44 3.92 -10.62
N SER A 39 14.31 4.72 -9.56
CA SER A 39 13.25 4.57 -8.57
C SER A 39 11.87 4.78 -9.23
N TYR A 40 11.75 5.78 -10.10
CA TYR A 40 10.52 6.02 -10.87
C TYR A 40 10.10 4.79 -11.70
N GLY A 41 11.03 4.15 -12.42
CA GLY A 41 10.67 3.02 -13.30
C GLY A 41 10.41 1.69 -12.60
N ILE A 42 10.98 1.48 -11.41
CA ILE A 42 10.91 0.18 -10.70
C ILE A 42 9.73 0.12 -9.72
N LEU A 43 9.30 1.27 -9.18
CA LEU A 43 8.32 1.31 -8.09
C LEU A 43 6.87 1.21 -8.61
N PRO A 44 6.02 0.38 -7.96
CA PRO A 44 4.61 0.28 -8.33
C PRO A 44 3.79 1.45 -7.72
N HIS A 45 3.62 2.53 -8.49
CA HIS A 45 2.93 3.79 -8.12
C HIS A 45 1.43 3.66 -7.75
N LYS A 46 0.86 2.46 -7.77
CA LYS A 46 -0.61 2.25 -7.78
C LYS A 46 -1.32 2.62 -6.47
N GLY A 47 -0.63 2.60 -5.33
CA GLY A 47 -1.27 2.83 -4.01
C GLY A 47 -0.78 4.07 -3.26
N SER A 48 0.27 4.74 -3.72
CA SER A 48 0.89 5.87 -3.01
C SER A 48 0.12 7.18 -3.19
N GLY A 49 -0.61 7.34 -4.30
CA GLY A 49 -1.50 8.47 -4.53
C GLY A 49 -2.60 8.60 -3.47
N ALA A 50 -3.16 7.48 -3.00
CA ALA A 50 -4.17 7.47 -1.93
C ALA A 50 -3.60 7.90 -0.58
N LEU A 51 -2.35 7.52 -0.26
CA LEU A 51 -1.69 7.96 0.97
C LEU A 51 -1.40 9.46 0.97
N ALA A 52 -0.90 9.99 -0.16
CA ALA A 52 -0.63 11.42 -0.30
C ALA A 52 -1.92 12.23 -0.16
N LEU A 53 -3.00 11.77 -0.80
CA LEU A 53 -4.32 12.37 -0.69
C LEU A 53 -4.83 12.36 0.76
N LEU A 54 -4.75 11.22 1.46
CA LEU A 54 -5.13 11.12 2.87
C LEU A 54 -4.36 12.11 3.75
N ALA A 55 -3.04 12.20 3.60
CA ALA A 55 -2.19 13.09 4.39
C ALA A 55 -2.53 14.57 4.16
N ASP A 56 -2.70 14.99 2.91
CA ASP A 56 -3.01 16.39 2.60
C ASP A 56 -4.46 16.77 2.95
N SER A 57 -5.39 15.81 2.83
CA SER A 57 -6.78 15.98 3.24
C SER A 57 -6.97 16.14 4.74
N LEU A 58 -6.17 15.45 5.57
CA LEU A 58 -6.17 15.63 7.03
C LEU A 58 -5.52 16.95 7.43
N ALA A 59 -4.42 17.30 6.78
CA ALA A 59 -3.72 18.56 7.03
C ALA A 59 -4.50 19.80 6.53
N GLY A 60 -5.49 19.62 5.63
CA GLY A 60 -6.25 20.72 5.03
C GLY A 60 -5.44 21.55 4.03
N ARG A 61 -4.40 20.97 3.41
CA ARG A 61 -3.56 21.68 2.45
C ARG A 61 -4.26 21.75 1.10
N GLN A 62 -4.52 22.96 0.62
CA GLN A 62 -5.16 23.13 -0.68
C GLN A 62 -4.25 22.65 -1.82
N ALA A 63 -4.88 21.97 -2.78
CA ALA A 63 -4.25 21.40 -3.94
C ALA A 63 -3.86 22.48 -4.96
N THR A 64 -2.69 23.09 -4.82
CA THR A 64 -2.10 23.89 -5.90
C THR A 64 -1.58 22.96 -7.00
N CYS A 65 -1.89 23.26 -8.26
CA CYS A 65 -1.51 22.44 -9.41
C CYS A 65 -0.38 23.12 -10.20
N ARG A 66 0.58 22.32 -10.68
CA ARG A 66 1.61 22.76 -11.63
C ARG A 66 1.60 21.86 -12.86
N THR A 67 1.80 22.44 -14.02
CA THR A 67 1.99 21.66 -15.25
C THR A 67 3.47 21.36 -15.43
N VAL A 68 3.83 20.08 -15.44
CA VAL A 68 5.22 19.63 -15.61
C VAL A 68 5.30 18.59 -16.73
N ARG A 69 6.51 18.38 -17.23
CA ARG A 69 6.80 17.29 -18.16
C ARG A 69 7.29 16.10 -17.35
N MET A 70 6.54 15.00 -17.40
CA MET A 70 6.88 13.78 -16.67
C MET A 70 8.07 13.07 -17.35
N PRO A 71 8.94 12.41 -16.59
CA PRO A 71 10.00 11.58 -17.16
C PRO A 71 9.38 10.48 -18.03
N GLY A 72 9.86 10.32 -19.27
CA GLY A 72 9.36 9.31 -20.21
C GLY A 72 8.18 9.74 -21.09
N SER A 73 7.54 10.89 -20.81
CA SER A 73 6.48 11.44 -21.68
C SER A 73 6.89 12.78 -22.32
N LEU A 74 6.48 12.98 -23.57
CA LEU A 74 6.60 14.27 -24.26
C LEU A 74 5.49 15.24 -23.83
N ALA A 75 4.39 14.72 -23.27
CA ALA A 75 3.24 15.53 -22.91
C ALA A 75 3.45 16.29 -21.59
N ARG A 76 2.98 17.53 -21.56
CA ARG A 76 2.85 18.33 -20.34
C ARG A 76 1.59 17.89 -19.61
N MET A 77 1.73 17.46 -18.37
CA MET A 77 0.62 16.95 -17.56
C MET A 77 0.47 17.78 -16.29
N PRO A 78 -0.77 18.00 -15.80
CA PRO A 78 -0.98 18.62 -14.51
C PRO A 78 -0.59 17.64 -13.40
N VAL A 79 0.23 18.09 -12.47
CA VAL A 79 0.61 17.41 -11.23
C VAL A 79 0.26 18.28 -10.03
N MET A 80 0.02 17.66 -8.88
CA MET A 80 -0.05 18.43 -7.64
C MET A 80 1.32 19.01 -7.28
N CYS A 81 1.32 20.21 -6.70
CA CYS A 81 2.52 20.79 -6.13
C CYS A 81 3.06 19.90 -5.01
N GLN A 82 4.37 19.94 -4.81
CA GLN A 82 5.04 19.07 -3.85
C GLN A 82 4.70 19.49 -2.42
N THR A 83 3.80 18.73 -1.78
CA THR A 83 3.44 18.86 -0.38
C THR A 83 4.26 17.89 0.47
N ARG A 84 4.28 18.14 1.78
CA ARG A 84 4.85 17.19 2.74
C ARG A 84 4.16 15.81 2.67
N GLY A 85 2.85 15.77 2.40
CA GLY A 85 2.10 14.52 2.25
C GLY A 85 2.57 13.68 1.06
N ILE A 86 2.81 14.32 -0.09
CA ILE A 86 3.35 13.68 -1.30
C ILE A 86 4.77 13.16 -1.07
N ALA A 87 5.63 13.94 -0.41
CA ALA A 87 7.00 13.51 -0.07
C ALA A 87 7.01 12.30 0.88
N LEU A 88 6.16 12.31 1.92
CA LEU A 88 6.00 11.17 2.83
C LEU A 88 5.49 9.93 2.08
N ALA A 89 4.51 10.07 1.18
CA ALA A 89 4.00 8.95 0.40
C ALA A 89 5.09 8.33 -0.50
N ALA A 90 5.93 9.17 -1.12
CA ALA A 90 7.07 8.74 -1.92
C ALA A 90 8.11 7.96 -1.08
N GLN A 91 8.48 8.47 0.11
CA GLN A 91 9.36 7.80 1.06
C GLN A 91 8.83 6.42 1.46
N ILE A 92 7.56 6.35 1.85
CA ILE A 92 6.89 5.11 2.26
C ILE A 92 6.89 4.09 1.11
N GLU A 93 6.70 4.53 -0.12
CA GLU A 93 6.73 3.65 -1.28
C GLU A 93 8.11 3.03 -1.52
N VAL A 94 9.19 3.82 -1.39
CA VAL A 94 10.57 3.35 -1.49
C VAL A 94 10.86 2.32 -0.39
N LEU A 95 10.54 2.65 0.87
CA LEU A 95 10.74 1.76 2.03
C LEU A 95 10.01 0.43 1.83
N MET A 96 8.72 0.48 1.54
CA MET A 96 7.90 -0.73 1.33
C MET A 96 8.39 -1.58 0.16
N SER A 97 8.84 -0.95 -0.92
CA SER A 97 9.31 -1.67 -2.10
C SER A 97 10.66 -2.34 -1.85
N TRP A 98 11.54 -1.69 -1.09
CA TRP A 98 12.78 -2.30 -0.62
C TRP A 98 12.53 -3.52 0.25
N HIS A 99 11.64 -3.42 1.24
CA HIS A 99 11.28 -4.56 2.09
C HIS A 99 10.65 -5.71 1.29
N ARG A 100 9.76 -5.41 0.36
CA ARG A 100 9.18 -6.43 -0.55
C ARG A 100 10.24 -7.16 -1.37
N LEU A 101 11.28 -6.46 -1.84
CA LEU A 101 12.40 -7.07 -2.55
C LEU A 101 13.26 -7.97 -1.66
N GLN A 102 13.24 -7.77 -0.34
CA GLN A 102 13.94 -8.59 0.63
C GLN A 102 13.14 -9.82 1.10
N ASP A 103 11.80 -9.76 1.10
CA ASP A 103 10.95 -10.79 1.71
C ASP A 103 11.00 -12.15 0.97
N ARG A 104 11.22 -12.16 -0.34
CA ARG A 104 11.33 -13.40 -1.11
C ARG A 104 12.76 -13.96 -1.01
N ARG A 105 12.91 -15.25 -0.70
CA ARG A 105 14.25 -15.87 -0.65
C ARG A 105 14.85 -15.88 -2.06
N ASN A 106 16.17 -15.67 -2.13
CA ASN A 106 16.89 -15.66 -3.41
C ASN A 106 16.92 -17.04 -4.09
N GLU A 107 16.71 -18.11 -3.31
CA GLU A 107 16.77 -19.51 -3.74
C GLU A 107 15.51 -19.97 -4.47
N GLU A 108 14.38 -19.30 -4.25
CA GLU A 108 13.07 -19.68 -4.78
C GLU A 108 12.83 -19.13 -6.20
N LEU A 109 13.84 -18.50 -6.82
CA LEU A 109 13.70 -17.80 -8.09
C LEU A 109 14.53 -18.44 -9.20
N PRO A 110 14.02 -18.46 -10.44
CA PRO A 110 14.84 -18.79 -11.58
C PRO A 110 16.01 -17.80 -11.70
N PHE A 111 17.15 -18.28 -12.21
CA PHE A 111 18.40 -17.52 -12.29
C PHE A 111 18.24 -16.12 -12.90
N ARG A 112 17.44 -15.97 -13.96
CA ARG A 112 17.14 -14.68 -14.60
C ARG A 112 16.49 -13.67 -13.65
N GLN A 113 15.51 -14.11 -12.86
CA GLN A 113 14.84 -13.25 -11.88
C GLN A 113 15.75 -12.88 -10.71
N ARG A 114 16.69 -13.77 -10.35
CA ARG A 114 17.71 -13.47 -9.32
C ARG A 114 18.63 -12.34 -9.76
N VAL A 115 19.11 -12.35 -11.01
CA VAL A 115 19.95 -11.27 -11.56
C VAL A 115 19.16 -9.96 -11.63
N GLN A 116 17.93 -9.98 -12.14
CA GLN A 116 17.08 -8.79 -12.19
C GLN A 116 16.85 -8.19 -10.78
N ARG A 117 16.63 -9.03 -9.77
CA ARG A 117 16.48 -8.56 -8.39
C ARG A 117 17.77 -7.99 -7.80
N MET A 118 18.92 -8.57 -8.10
CA MET A 118 20.19 -8.01 -7.66
C MET A 118 20.40 -6.62 -8.28
N ALA A 119 20.12 -6.46 -9.57
CA ALA A 119 20.15 -5.15 -10.22
C ALA A 119 19.18 -4.15 -9.57
N GLN A 120 17.92 -4.56 -9.34
CA GLN A 120 16.92 -3.75 -8.63
C GLN A 120 17.39 -3.37 -7.22
N LYS A 121 17.99 -4.30 -6.46
CA LYS A 121 18.54 -4.02 -5.13
C LYS A 121 19.66 -2.98 -5.20
N VAL A 122 20.60 -3.11 -6.13
CA VAL A 122 21.69 -2.13 -6.28
C VAL A 122 21.17 -0.75 -6.68
N MET A 123 20.13 -0.68 -7.51
CA MET A 123 19.50 0.59 -7.89
C MET A 123 18.74 1.24 -6.73
N LEU A 124 17.94 0.45 -5.98
CA LEU A 124 17.12 0.96 -4.88
C LEU A 124 17.89 1.24 -3.59
N ILE A 125 19.08 0.65 -3.38
CA ILE A 125 19.79 0.79 -2.09
C ILE A 125 20.13 2.25 -1.75
N ARG A 126 20.43 3.07 -2.77
CA ARG A 126 20.71 4.51 -2.57
C ARG A 126 19.44 5.25 -2.16
N ALA A 127 18.33 4.98 -2.84
CA ALA A 127 17.03 5.57 -2.52
C ALA A 127 16.55 5.16 -1.12
N TYR A 128 16.69 3.87 -0.79
CA TYR A 128 16.40 3.34 0.53
C TYR A 128 17.23 4.03 1.63
N ARG A 129 18.55 4.12 1.46
CA ARG A 129 19.42 4.79 2.45
C ARG A 129 19.01 6.24 2.68
N LYS A 130 18.63 6.96 1.61
CA LYS A 130 18.12 8.33 1.73
C LYS A 130 16.80 8.37 2.52
N ALA A 131 15.84 7.51 2.18
CA ALA A 131 14.56 7.44 2.88
C ALA A 131 14.70 7.03 4.36
N ALA A 132 15.62 6.11 4.65
CA ALA A 132 15.92 5.65 6.01
C ALA A 132 16.56 6.75 6.88
N LEU A 133 17.37 7.63 6.27
CA LEU A 133 17.95 8.78 6.97
C LEU A 133 16.92 9.86 7.30
N GLU A 134 15.92 10.05 6.44
CA GLU A 134 14.86 11.05 6.62
C GLU A 134 13.91 10.66 7.77
N GLU A 135 13.56 9.37 7.90
CA GLU A 135 12.64 8.88 8.94
C GLU A 135 13.17 7.60 9.62
N PRO A 136 14.19 7.70 10.50
CA PRO A 136 14.81 6.53 11.13
C PRO A 136 13.86 5.80 12.09
N ALA A 137 12.83 6.47 12.59
CA ALA A 137 11.81 5.87 13.44
C ALA A 137 11.03 4.77 12.70
N LEU A 138 10.70 4.99 11.41
CA LEU A 138 10.01 4.01 10.60
C LEU A 138 10.91 2.77 10.34
N GLU A 139 12.18 2.98 9.99
CA GLU A 139 13.12 1.88 9.76
C GLU A 139 13.26 0.97 10.99
N ARG A 140 13.33 1.53 12.19
CA ARG A 140 13.37 0.74 13.44
C ARG A 140 12.15 -0.15 13.58
N ILE A 141 10.96 0.38 13.29
CA ILE A 141 9.71 -0.38 13.34
C ILE A 141 9.75 -1.51 12.31
N PHE A 142 10.18 -1.24 11.08
CA PHE A 142 10.32 -2.28 10.05
C PHE A 142 11.27 -3.41 10.48
N CYS A 143 12.44 -3.07 11.03
CA CYS A 143 13.40 -4.05 11.50
C CYS A 143 12.83 -4.93 12.63
N GLN A 144 12.16 -4.32 13.61
CA GLN A 144 11.52 -5.04 14.72
C GLN A 144 10.42 -5.98 14.21
N GLN A 145 9.52 -5.48 13.36
CA GLN A 145 8.40 -6.28 12.84
C GLN A 145 8.89 -7.39 11.91
N LYS A 146 9.99 -7.20 11.17
CA LYS A 146 10.61 -8.26 10.37
C LYS A 146 11.17 -9.38 11.24
N ALA A 147 11.84 -9.04 12.35
CA ALA A 147 12.32 -10.03 13.31
C ALA A 147 11.16 -10.81 13.94
N GLN A 148 10.08 -10.12 14.31
CA GLN A 148 8.86 -10.75 14.83
C GLN A 148 8.22 -11.70 13.81
N ALA A 149 8.11 -11.28 12.55
CA ALA A 149 7.59 -12.12 11.47
C ALA A 149 8.44 -13.38 11.25
N ALA A 150 9.77 -13.26 11.31
CA ALA A 150 10.67 -14.41 11.18
C ALA A 150 10.50 -15.42 12.34
N ALA A 151 10.36 -14.94 13.58
CA ALA A 151 10.10 -15.78 14.74
C ALA A 151 8.74 -16.50 14.62
N GLN A 152 7.69 -15.80 14.17
CA GLN A 152 6.37 -16.39 13.96
C GLN A 152 6.37 -17.45 12.85
N GLN A 153 7.15 -17.25 11.78
CA GLN A 153 7.32 -18.25 10.72
C GLN A 153 7.95 -19.55 11.24
N GLN A 154 8.90 -19.46 12.18
CA GLN A 154 9.52 -20.64 12.80
C GLN A 154 8.52 -21.42 13.68
N LEU A 155 7.64 -20.71 14.39
CA LEU A 155 6.64 -21.32 15.26
C LEU A 155 5.48 -21.97 14.51
N ARG A 156 5.34 -21.72 13.19
CA ARG A 156 4.26 -22.22 12.31
C ARG A 156 2.86 -22.11 12.97
N GLY A 157 2.57 -20.96 13.58
CA GLY A 157 1.32 -20.74 14.31
C GLY A 157 0.07 -20.87 13.44
N GLN A 158 -1.04 -21.32 14.03
CA GLN A 158 -2.33 -21.49 13.36
C GLN A 158 -3.24 -20.25 13.46
N ASN A 159 -2.90 -19.31 14.35
CA ASN A 159 -3.71 -18.13 14.64
C ASN A 159 -3.56 -17.05 13.57
N TYR A 160 -4.66 -16.71 12.89
CA TYR A 160 -4.71 -15.66 11.86
C TYR A 160 -4.32 -14.27 12.38
N ALA A 161 -4.78 -13.91 13.57
CA ALA A 161 -4.50 -12.61 14.18
C ALA A 161 -2.99 -12.43 14.45
N VAL A 162 -2.37 -13.44 15.04
CA VAL A 162 -0.93 -13.45 15.34
C VAL A 162 -0.12 -13.42 14.05
N ALA A 163 -0.51 -14.21 13.04
CA ALA A 163 0.19 -14.27 11.77
C ALA A 163 0.15 -12.94 10.98
N SER A 164 -0.92 -12.14 11.12
CA SER A 164 -1.09 -10.85 10.44
C SER A 164 -0.53 -9.66 11.22
N GLU A 165 -0.25 -9.84 12.51
CA GLU A 165 0.19 -8.79 13.43
C GLU A 165 1.40 -7.99 12.94
N PRO A 166 2.48 -8.60 12.39
CA PRO A 166 3.63 -7.82 11.94
C PRO A 166 3.28 -6.86 10.79
N MET A 167 2.45 -7.32 9.84
CA MET A 167 2.02 -6.52 8.70
C MET A 167 1.06 -5.41 9.14
N SER A 168 0.15 -5.73 10.06
CA SER A 168 -0.73 -4.75 10.71
C SER A 168 0.05 -3.65 11.42
N ASN A 169 1.07 -4.01 12.20
CA ASN A 169 1.89 -3.04 12.92
C ASN A 169 2.68 -2.13 11.98
N VAL A 170 3.25 -2.70 10.90
CA VAL A 170 3.94 -1.92 9.85
C VAL A 170 2.99 -0.90 9.23
N TYR A 171 1.83 -1.34 8.72
CA TYR A 171 0.87 -0.43 8.09
C TYR A 171 0.32 0.59 9.09
N GLY A 172 0.05 0.19 10.33
CA GLY A 172 -0.39 1.10 11.38
C GLY A 172 0.65 2.19 11.68
N ALA A 173 1.94 1.84 11.73
CA ALA A 173 3.00 2.82 11.91
C ALA A 173 3.08 3.79 10.72
N LEU A 174 3.02 3.29 9.49
CA LEU A 174 3.04 4.11 8.28
C LEU A 174 1.89 5.12 8.24
N PHE A 175 0.66 4.67 8.51
CA PHE A 175 -0.50 5.54 8.52
C PHE A 175 -0.44 6.56 9.67
N SER A 176 0.14 6.21 10.81
CA SER A 176 0.30 7.13 11.94
C SER A 176 1.20 8.33 11.61
N VAL A 177 2.20 8.16 10.74
CA VAL A 177 3.09 9.26 10.31
C VAL A 177 2.37 10.27 9.41
N LEU A 178 1.28 9.87 8.76
CA LEU A 178 0.49 10.75 7.88
C LEU A 178 -0.31 11.81 8.64
N ALA A 179 -0.56 11.59 9.94
CA ALA A 179 -1.30 12.51 10.81
C ALA A 179 -0.45 12.90 12.04
N PRO A 180 0.59 13.74 11.85
CA PRO A 180 1.48 14.10 12.95
C PRO A 180 0.85 15.09 13.93
N ASP A 181 -0.14 15.89 13.52
CA ASP A 181 -0.54 17.08 14.26
C ASP A 181 -1.46 16.79 15.46
N ASP A 182 -2.38 15.81 15.34
CA ASP A 182 -3.34 15.46 16.39
C ASP A 182 -3.11 14.03 16.92
N PRO A 183 -2.88 13.82 18.24
CA PRO A 183 -2.71 12.49 18.82
C PRO A 183 -3.93 11.57 18.63
N VAL A 184 -5.16 12.11 18.61
CA VAL A 184 -6.38 11.31 18.42
C VAL A 184 -6.45 10.82 16.98
N GLN A 185 -6.31 11.71 16.01
CA GLN A 185 -6.21 11.33 14.59
C GLN A 185 -5.04 10.38 14.33
N ARG A 186 -3.89 10.56 14.98
CA ARG A 186 -2.74 9.66 14.87
C ARG A 186 -3.08 8.24 15.32
N LYS A 187 -3.79 8.11 16.45
CA LYS A 187 -4.26 6.81 16.95
C LYS A 187 -5.27 6.17 16.00
N ASN A 188 -6.23 6.96 15.49
CA ASN A 188 -7.23 6.49 14.53
C ASN A 188 -6.58 6.03 13.23
N MET A 189 -5.63 6.80 12.69
CA MET A 189 -4.85 6.45 11.51
C MET A 189 -4.01 5.19 11.72
N ARG A 190 -3.40 5.03 12.90
CA ARG A 190 -2.70 3.79 13.25
C ARG A 190 -3.63 2.58 13.22
N TYR A 191 -4.84 2.72 13.75
CA TYR A 191 -5.84 1.65 13.73
C TYR A 191 -6.30 1.31 12.31
N ILE A 192 -6.61 2.33 11.50
CA ILE A 192 -6.97 2.17 10.08
C ILE A 192 -5.86 1.43 9.32
N GLY A 193 -4.61 1.87 9.46
CA GLY A 193 -3.46 1.18 8.86
C GLY A 193 -3.35 -0.28 9.32
N SER A 194 -3.54 -0.54 10.62
CA SER A 194 -3.51 -1.90 11.18
C SER A 194 -4.56 -2.83 10.55
N CYS A 195 -5.78 -2.34 10.36
CA CYS A 195 -6.86 -3.08 9.69
C CYS A 195 -6.53 -3.36 8.22
N ILE A 196 -6.00 -2.38 7.48
CA ILE A 196 -5.57 -2.56 6.08
C ILE A 196 -4.44 -3.59 5.99
N GLY A 197 -3.44 -3.50 6.87
CA GLY A 197 -2.34 -4.45 6.93
C GLY A 197 -2.82 -5.88 7.18
N LYS A 198 -3.80 -6.05 8.07
CA LYS A 198 -4.43 -7.35 8.37
C LYS A 198 -5.12 -7.93 7.14
N ALA A 199 -6.01 -7.14 6.52
CA ALA A 199 -6.77 -7.55 5.35
C ALA A 199 -5.83 -7.93 4.20
N PHE A 200 -4.85 -7.08 3.90
CA PHE A 200 -3.93 -7.30 2.78
C PHE A 200 -3.03 -8.51 2.99
N TYR A 201 -2.55 -8.75 4.23
CA TYR A 201 -1.76 -9.94 4.54
C TYR A 201 -2.55 -11.22 4.29
N LEU A 202 -3.79 -11.30 4.79
CA LEU A 202 -4.62 -12.50 4.66
C LEU A 202 -4.99 -12.76 3.20
N LEU A 203 -5.37 -11.73 2.46
CA LEU A 203 -5.66 -11.85 1.04
C LEU A 203 -4.42 -12.24 0.22
N ASP A 204 -3.26 -11.64 0.49
CA ASP A 204 -1.99 -12.02 -0.17
C ASP A 204 -1.62 -13.48 0.10
N LYS A 205 -1.90 -13.98 1.31
CA LYS A 205 -1.64 -15.38 1.68
C LYS A 205 -2.64 -16.35 1.06
N ALA A 206 -3.90 -15.95 0.90
CA ALA A 206 -4.88 -16.77 0.20
C ALA A 206 -4.57 -16.84 -1.32
N ASP A 207 -4.21 -15.73 -1.96
CA ASP A 207 -3.86 -15.69 -3.39
C ASP A 207 -2.63 -16.54 -3.71
N ARG A 208 -1.67 -16.60 -2.78
CA ARG A 208 -0.43 -17.38 -2.92
C ARG A 208 -0.52 -18.80 -2.37
N HIS A 209 -1.72 -19.30 -2.04
CA HIS A 209 -1.89 -20.63 -1.43
C HIS A 209 -1.18 -21.75 -2.20
N ASP A 210 -1.41 -21.85 -3.52
CA ASP A 210 -0.80 -22.88 -4.36
C ASP A 210 0.73 -22.73 -4.47
N GLN A 211 1.21 -21.48 -4.53
CA GLN A 211 2.64 -21.19 -4.65
C GLN A 211 3.37 -21.49 -3.34
N ASP A 212 2.82 -21.03 -2.21
CA ASP A 212 3.39 -21.27 -0.89
C ASP A 212 3.39 -22.78 -0.54
N ARG A 213 2.41 -23.54 -1.04
CA ARG A 213 2.37 -25.01 -0.90
C ARG A 213 3.49 -25.71 -1.67
N LYS A 214 3.78 -25.27 -2.90
CA LYS A 214 4.85 -25.84 -3.74
C LYS A 214 6.24 -25.52 -3.20
N GLU A 215 6.39 -24.35 -2.58
CA GLU A 215 7.67 -23.80 -2.11
C GLU A 215 7.92 -24.06 -0.61
N ASP A 216 7.08 -24.89 0.06
CA ASP A 216 7.08 -25.16 1.52
C ASP A 216 7.22 -23.89 2.38
N ARG A 217 6.54 -22.82 1.98
CA ARG A 217 6.54 -21.56 2.72
C ARG A 217 5.45 -21.58 3.78
N TYR A 218 5.74 -20.93 4.90
CA TYR A 218 4.73 -20.70 5.92
C TYR A 218 3.56 -19.88 5.36
N ASN A 219 2.38 -20.48 5.41
CA ASN A 219 1.11 -19.87 5.10
C ASN A 219 0.11 -20.31 6.17
N VAL A 220 -0.55 -19.34 6.81
CA VAL A 220 -1.48 -19.60 7.91
C VAL A 220 -2.66 -20.48 7.47
N PHE A 221 -3.10 -20.38 6.21
CA PHE A 221 -4.19 -21.22 5.70
C PHE A 221 -3.74 -22.67 5.46
N LEU A 222 -2.49 -22.88 5.04
CA LEU A 222 -1.90 -24.21 4.90
C LEU A 222 -1.66 -24.86 6.26
N ALA A 223 -1.22 -24.08 7.26
CA ALA A 223 -1.05 -24.53 8.63
C ALA A 223 -2.37 -25.00 9.26
N ASN A 224 -3.50 -24.45 8.80
CA ASN A 224 -4.86 -24.84 9.20
C ASN A 224 -5.48 -25.93 8.30
N GLY A 225 -4.74 -26.49 7.36
CA GLY A 225 -5.20 -27.59 6.51
C GLY A 225 -6.31 -27.21 5.52
N LEU A 226 -6.50 -25.92 5.24
CA LEU A 226 -7.59 -25.46 4.39
C LEU A 226 -7.31 -25.68 2.90
N SER A 227 -8.35 -26.06 2.16
CA SER A 227 -8.35 -26.05 0.69
C SER A 227 -8.20 -24.62 0.17
N ARG A 228 -7.83 -24.48 -1.11
CA ARG A 228 -7.66 -23.15 -1.73
C ARG A 228 -8.92 -22.29 -1.65
N GLU A 229 -10.08 -22.87 -1.98
CA GLU A 229 -11.36 -22.17 -1.97
C GLU A 229 -11.76 -21.76 -0.55
N ALA A 230 -11.60 -22.67 0.42
CA ALA A 230 -11.88 -22.37 1.83
C ALA A 230 -10.91 -21.31 2.39
N ALA A 231 -9.65 -21.31 1.96
CA ALA A 231 -8.67 -20.28 2.32
C ALA A 231 -9.07 -18.91 1.77
N GLN A 232 -9.51 -18.83 0.50
CA GLN A 232 -9.99 -17.60 -0.11
C GLN A 232 -11.24 -17.06 0.58
N GLU A 233 -12.22 -17.91 0.84
CA GLU A 233 -13.45 -17.51 1.50
C GLU A 233 -13.21 -17.06 2.96
N ASN A 234 -12.33 -17.75 3.69
CA ASN A 234 -11.97 -17.35 5.05
C ASN A 234 -11.18 -16.02 5.06
N ALA A 235 -10.22 -15.85 4.15
CA ALA A 235 -9.49 -14.60 3.98
C ALA A 235 -10.42 -13.44 3.67
N ARG A 236 -11.39 -13.65 2.75
CA ARG A 236 -12.43 -12.68 2.42
C ARG A 236 -13.25 -12.28 3.63
N ARG A 237 -13.78 -13.24 4.39
CA ARG A 237 -14.55 -12.95 5.63
C ARG A 237 -13.76 -12.15 6.64
N GLN A 238 -12.50 -12.52 6.90
CA GLN A 238 -11.66 -11.80 7.85
C GLN A 238 -11.27 -10.40 7.36
N ALA A 239 -11.03 -10.25 6.06
CA ALA A 239 -10.74 -8.96 5.46
C ALA A 239 -11.97 -8.03 5.48
N ILE A 240 -13.18 -8.55 5.22
CA ILE A 240 -14.44 -7.79 5.37
C ILE A 240 -14.60 -7.32 6.82
N ALA A 241 -14.35 -8.18 7.81
CA ALA A 241 -14.41 -7.81 9.21
C ALA A 241 -13.42 -6.66 9.54
N ALA A 242 -12.17 -6.76 9.07
CA ALA A 242 -11.17 -5.71 9.27
C ALA A 242 -11.55 -4.38 8.59
N ILE A 243 -12.14 -4.42 7.40
CA ILE A 243 -12.60 -3.23 6.68
C ILE A 243 -13.80 -2.59 7.37
N ASN A 244 -14.73 -3.39 7.91
CA ASN A 244 -15.86 -2.87 8.68
C ASN A 244 -15.41 -2.19 9.98
N ASP A 245 -14.38 -2.72 10.64
CA ASP A 245 -13.80 -2.06 11.82
C ASP A 245 -13.06 -0.76 11.45
N LEU A 246 -12.40 -0.75 10.28
CA LEU A 246 -11.79 0.46 9.73
C LEU A 246 -12.83 1.54 9.39
N SER A 247 -13.94 1.18 8.76
CA SER A 247 -14.96 2.14 8.31
C SER A 247 -15.57 2.88 9.49
N ARG A 248 -15.79 2.19 10.62
CA ARG A 248 -16.23 2.79 11.89
C ARG A 248 -15.28 3.84 12.45
N VAL A 249 -13.97 3.66 12.29
CA VAL A 249 -12.96 4.62 12.76
C VAL A 249 -12.78 5.75 11.75
N TYR A 250 -12.90 5.45 10.46
CA TYR A 250 -12.81 6.42 9.38
C TYR A 250 -13.92 7.49 9.44
N THR A 251 -15.14 7.12 9.87
CA THR A 251 -16.23 8.09 10.08
C THR A 251 -15.94 9.08 11.22
N LEU A 252 -15.09 8.72 12.18
CA LEU A 252 -14.68 9.58 13.29
C LEU A 252 -13.56 10.55 12.92
N MET A 253 -12.95 10.42 11.73
CA MET A 253 -11.85 11.30 11.32
C MET A 253 -12.37 12.64 10.81
N ASP A 254 -11.75 13.70 11.30
CA ASP A 254 -11.95 15.07 10.82
C ASP A 254 -11.16 15.28 9.52
N ILE A 255 -11.82 15.01 8.40
CA ILE A 255 -11.26 15.15 7.05
C ILE A 255 -11.63 16.53 6.51
N LYS A 256 -10.61 17.37 6.30
CA LYS A 256 -10.80 18.77 5.90
C LYS A 256 -11.02 18.95 4.41
N LEU A 257 -10.44 18.09 3.56
CA LEU A 257 -10.53 18.19 2.09
C LEU A 257 -10.82 16.83 1.43
N ASN A 258 -11.39 16.88 0.21
CA ASN A 258 -11.61 15.72 -0.67
C ASN A 258 -12.33 14.53 -0.01
N ARG A 259 -13.32 14.80 0.86
CA ARG A 259 -14.08 13.78 1.58
C ARG A 259 -14.72 12.75 0.64
N THR A 260 -15.36 13.20 -0.44
CA THR A 260 -16.03 12.33 -1.42
C THR A 260 -15.08 11.34 -2.09
N LEU A 261 -13.91 11.81 -2.51
CA LEU A 261 -12.88 10.97 -3.12
C LEU A 261 -12.30 9.97 -2.10
N LEU A 262 -12.09 10.40 -0.86
CA LEU A 262 -11.61 9.51 0.21
C LEU A 262 -12.64 8.48 0.64
N ASP A 263 -13.92 8.84 0.68
CA ASP A 263 -15.03 7.93 0.95
C ASP A 263 -15.07 6.85 -0.15
N ASN A 264 -14.90 7.24 -1.41
CA ASN A 264 -14.82 6.29 -2.52
C ASN A 264 -13.62 5.34 -2.41
N ILE A 265 -12.43 5.82 -2.01
CA ILE A 265 -11.25 4.94 -1.86
C ILE A 265 -11.39 4.02 -0.65
N MET A 266 -11.75 4.57 0.52
CA MET A 266 -11.68 3.88 1.80
C MET A 266 -12.88 2.96 2.05
N ILE A 267 -14.06 3.31 1.52
CA ILE A 267 -15.28 2.53 1.72
C ILE A 267 -15.51 1.62 0.51
N LEU A 268 -15.66 2.20 -0.69
CA LEU A 268 -16.02 1.45 -1.89
C LEU A 268 -14.82 0.68 -2.48
N GLY A 269 -13.68 1.35 -2.64
CA GLY A 269 -12.47 0.76 -3.22
C GLY A 269 -11.92 -0.40 -2.40
N LEU A 270 -11.82 -0.22 -1.08
CA LEU A 270 -11.41 -1.33 -0.20
C LEU A 270 -12.44 -2.46 -0.17
N ARG A 271 -13.75 -2.16 -0.22
CA ARG A 271 -14.78 -3.21 -0.28
C ARG A 271 -14.66 -4.03 -1.55
N ASP A 272 -14.55 -3.38 -2.70
CA ASP A 272 -14.42 -4.01 -4.02
C ASP A 272 -13.21 -4.96 -4.12
N VAL A 273 -12.10 -4.60 -3.49
CA VAL A 273 -10.88 -5.44 -3.43
C VAL A 273 -11.10 -6.76 -2.72
N VAL A 274 -11.99 -6.79 -1.72
CA VAL A 274 -12.23 -7.98 -0.88
C VAL A 274 -13.45 -8.74 -1.33
N ASP A 275 -14.46 -8.02 -1.74
CA ASP A 275 -15.78 -8.48 -2.11
C ASP A 275 -16.18 -7.70 -3.36
N PRO A 276 -15.78 -8.20 -4.56
CA PRO A 276 -16.04 -7.51 -5.82
C PRO A 276 -17.52 -7.19 -5.93
N LEU A 277 -17.83 -5.90 -6.04
CA LEU A 277 -19.22 -5.46 -6.14
C LEU A 277 -19.79 -5.93 -7.48
N GLU A 278 -21.10 -6.23 -7.55
CA GLU A 278 -21.74 -6.92 -8.69
C GLU A 278 -21.46 -6.30 -10.07
N HIS A 279 -21.09 -5.03 -10.15
CA HIS A 279 -20.66 -4.35 -11.38
C HIS A 279 -19.29 -4.82 -11.94
N GLY A 280 -18.52 -5.60 -11.18
CA GLY A 280 -17.35 -6.34 -11.68
C GLY A 280 -17.70 -7.53 -12.59
N ALA A 281 -18.99 -7.85 -12.74
CA ALA A 281 -19.49 -8.82 -13.71
C ALA A 281 -19.51 -8.27 -15.15
N TRP A 282 -19.33 -6.97 -15.34
CA TRP A 282 -19.09 -6.40 -16.66
C TRP A 282 -17.58 -6.43 -16.94
N ASP A 283 -17.19 -6.97 -18.09
CA ASP A 283 -15.81 -7.17 -18.58
C ASP A 283 -14.99 -5.86 -18.78
N LEU A 284 -15.45 -4.75 -18.19
CA LEU A 284 -14.80 -3.45 -18.21
C LEU A 284 -13.67 -3.43 -17.17
N LYS A 285 -12.47 -3.80 -17.61
CA LYS A 285 -11.22 -3.52 -16.88
C LYS A 285 -10.95 -2.02 -16.87
N TRP A 286 -11.56 -1.31 -15.93
CA TRP A 286 -11.20 0.08 -15.66
C TRP A 286 -9.79 0.09 -15.05
N GLU A 287 -8.77 0.28 -15.89
CA GLU A 287 -7.40 0.44 -15.41
C GLU A 287 -7.07 1.92 -15.26
N LEU A 288 -6.55 2.30 -14.09
CA LEU A 288 -5.85 3.57 -13.95
C LEU A 288 -4.70 3.59 -14.97
N PRO A 289 -4.54 4.66 -15.76
CA PRO A 289 -3.43 4.74 -16.70
C PRO A 289 -2.13 4.50 -15.96
N SER A 290 -1.32 3.56 -16.47
CA SER A 290 0.04 3.38 -15.98
C SER A 290 0.80 4.69 -16.24
N SER A 291 1.28 5.30 -15.15
CA SER A 291 2.13 6.49 -15.15
C SER A 291 3.45 6.24 -15.85
#